data_AF-A0A9Q4D870-F1
#
_entry.id   AF-A0A9Q4D870-F1
#
_cell.length_a   1.000
_cell.length_b   1.000
_cell.length_c   1.000
_cell.angle_alpha   90.00
_cell.angle_beta   90.00
_cell.angle_gamma   90.00
#
_symmetry.space_group_name_H-M   'P 1'
#
loop_
_entity.id
_entity.type
_entity.pdbx_description
1 polymer ?
#
loop_
_entity_poly.entity_id
_entity_poly.type
_entity_poly.pdbx_seq_one_letter_code
_entity_poly.pdbx_strand_id
1 'polypeptide(L)'
;MPNHNEDYYERQYKFERNFIRIPFVVFAVIVLLFNIFFADINIMLVLFGLFFLYNGGILFIAFIKHFKRATILTLILFVLSFALFGTLMYLYADANHLLDKKHGLFN
;
A
#
# COMPACT_ATOMS: atom_id res chain seq x y z
N MET A 1 16.42 -22.81 30.94
CA MET A 1 17.09 -22.07 29.84
C MET A 1 15.99 -21.38 29.04
N PRO A 2 15.99 -20.05 28.89
CA PRO A 2 15.01 -19.38 28.05
C PRO A 2 15.29 -19.78 26.60
N ASN A 3 14.27 -20.34 25.97
CA ASN A 3 14.34 -20.93 24.64
C ASN A 3 14.37 -19.78 23.63
N HIS A 4 15.57 -19.28 23.30
CA HIS A 4 15.79 -18.05 22.50
C HIS A 4 14.99 -18.06 21.18
N ASN A 5 14.68 -19.25 20.65
CA ASN A 5 13.94 -19.43 19.41
C ASN A 5 12.47 -19.00 19.53
N GLU A 6 11.82 -19.23 20.66
CA GLU A 6 10.41 -18.89 20.90
C GLU A 6 10.21 -17.37 20.91
N ASP A 7 11.14 -16.63 21.53
CA ASP A 7 11.12 -15.17 21.59
C ASP A 7 11.30 -14.50 20.22
N TYR A 8 11.96 -15.17 19.27
CA TYR A 8 12.11 -14.66 17.90
C TYR A 8 10.83 -14.82 17.08
N TYR A 9 10.19 -15.99 17.15
CA TYR A 9 8.91 -16.23 16.46
C TYR A 9 7.79 -15.36 17.01
N GLU A 10 7.73 -15.17 18.33
CA GLU A 10 6.71 -14.31 18.94
C GLU A 10 6.88 -12.84 18.53
N ARG A 11 8.11 -12.33 18.47
CA ARG A 11 8.39 -10.96 18.01
C ARG A 11 8.04 -10.77 16.55
N GLN A 12 8.29 -11.77 15.71
CA GLN A 12 7.93 -11.74 14.30
C GLN A 12 6.42 -11.76 14.09
N TYR A 13 5.69 -12.59 14.84
CA TYR A 13 4.23 -12.66 14.78
C TYR A 13 3.56 -11.38 15.30
N LYS A 14 4.07 -10.81 16.41
CA LYS A 14 3.61 -9.52 16.93
C LYS A 14 3.86 -8.40 15.90
N PHE A 15 4.98 -8.44 15.19
CA PHE A 15 5.28 -7.49 14.11
C PHE A 15 4.32 -7.63 12.93
N GLU A 16 4.11 -8.85 12.39
CA GLU A 16 3.13 -9.09 11.32
C GLU A 16 1.72 -8.63 11.69
N ARG A 17 1.24 -9.01 12.88
CA ARG A 17 -0.11 -8.64 13.31
C ARG A 17 -0.28 -7.13 13.43
N ASN A 18 0.69 -6.46 14.04
CA ASN A 18 0.58 -5.04 14.37
C ASN A 18 0.91 -4.12 13.19
N PHE A 19 1.93 -4.45 12.41
CA PHE A 19 2.41 -3.60 11.30
C PHE A 19 1.82 -3.94 9.95
N ILE A 20 1.32 -5.17 9.77
CA ILE A 20 0.73 -5.59 8.50
C ILE A 20 -0.78 -5.70 8.65
N ARG A 21 -1.28 -6.60 9.49
CA ARG A 21 -2.71 -6.98 9.47
C ARG A 21 -3.65 -5.85 9.93
N ILE A 22 -3.38 -5.24 11.08
CA ILE A 22 -4.19 -4.14 11.62
C ILE A 22 -4.28 -2.94 10.66
N PRO A 23 -3.16 -2.35 10.19
CA PRO A 23 -3.21 -1.19 9.31
C PRO A 23 -3.85 -1.49 7.96
N PHE A 24 -3.73 -2.72 7.44
CA PHE A 24 -4.43 -3.12 6.21
C PHE A 24 -5.95 -3.13 6.39
N VAL A 25 -6.44 -3.66 7.52
CA VAL A 25 -7.88 -3.69 7.84
C VAL A 25 -8.40 -2.26 8.05
N VAL A 26 -7.66 -1.43 8.79
CA VAL A 26 -8.01 -0.02 8.99
C VAL A 26 -8.08 0.69 7.64
N PHE A 27 -7.09 0.50 6.77
CA PHE A 27 -7.08 1.09 5.44
C PHE A 27 -8.28 0.63 4.59
N ALA A 28 -8.60 -0.66 4.61
CA ALA A 28 -9.75 -1.20 3.88
C ALA A 28 -11.08 -0.58 4.35
N VAL A 29 -11.26 -0.41 5.66
CA VAL A 29 -12.43 0.26 6.23
C VAL A 29 -12.49 1.73 5.79
N ILE A 30 -11.37 2.45 5.84
CA ILE A 30 -11.29 3.85 5.38
C ILE A 30 -11.67 3.93 3.91
N VAL A 31 -11.04 3.13 3.03
CA VAL A 31 -11.33 3.13 1.59
C VAL A 31 -12.79 2.80 1.32
N LEU A 32 -13.37 1.82 2.01
CA LEU A 32 -14.78 1.46 1.86
C LEU A 32 -15.72 2.61 2.25
N LEU A 33 -15.48 3.25 3.39
CA LEU A 33 -16.27 4.39 3.84
C LEU A 33 -16.17 5.55 2.85
N PHE A 34 -14.95 5.92 2.45
CA PHE A 34 -14.77 6.97 1.46
C PHE A 34 -15.39 6.60 0.12
N ASN A 35 -15.32 5.35 -0.34
CA ASN A 35 -15.97 4.94 -1.58
C ASN A 35 -17.49 5.12 -1.55
N ILE A 36 -18.15 4.81 -0.42
CA ILE A 36 -19.60 4.91 -0.28
C ILE A 36 -20.05 6.36 -0.13
N PHE A 37 -19.36 7.16 0.70
CA PHE A 37 -19.79 8.53 1.01
C PHE A 37 -19.25 9.57 0.03
N PHE A 38 -18.06 9.35 -0.53
CA PHE A 38 -17.30 10.30 -1.33
C PHE A 38 -16.54 9.58 -2.46
N ALA A 39 -17.25 9.22 -3.52
CA ALA A 39 -16.69 8.57 -4.71
C ALA A 39 -15.86 9.53 -5.58
N ASP A 40 -14.87 10.21 -4.98
CA ASP A 40 -13.96 11.14 -5.66
C ASP A 40 -12.62 10.45 -5.93
N ILE A 41 -12.20 10.48 -7.19
CA ILE A 41 -10.95 9.89 -7.65
C ILE A 41 -9.71 10.58 -7.05
N ASN A 42 -9.79 11.88 -6.73
CA ASN A 42 -8.72 12.62 -6.06
C ASN A 42 -8.45 12.04 -4.66
N ILE A 43 -9.52 11.78 -3.91
CA ILE A 43 -9.44 11.24 -2.55
C ILE A 43 -8.87 9.82 -2.59
N MET A 44 -9.37 8.98 -3.50
CA MET A 44 -8.85 7.64 -3.74
C MET A 44 -7.35 7.67 -4.08
N LEU A 45 -6.92 8.58 -4.96
CA LEU A 45 -5.53 8.71 -5.35
C LEU A 45 -4.63 9.04 -4.16
N VAL A 46 -5.04 9.98 -3.31
CA VAL A 46 -4.30 10.36 -2.09
C VAL A 46 -4.25 9.21 -1.09
N LEU A 47 -5.37 8.53 -0.84
CA LEU A 47 -5.44 7.39 0.08
C LEU A 47 -4.52 6.25 -0.35
N PHE A 48 -4.60 5.84 -1.62
CA PHE A 48 -3.74 4.78 -2.15
C PHE A 48 -2.27 5.21 -2.28
N GLY A 49 -1.99 6.49 -2.52
CA GLY A 49 -0.63 7.04 -2.50
C GLY A 49 0.00 7.00 -1.11
N LEU A 50 -0.75 7.42 -0.07
CA LEU A 50 -0.32 7.30 1.33
C LEU A 50 -0.10 5.84 1.72
N PHE A 51 -0.98 4.96 1.27
CA PHE A 51 -0.86 3.53 1.52
C PHE A 51 0.37 2.92 0.85
N PHE A 52 0.64 3.29 -0.40
CA PHE A 52 1.85 2.88 -1.11
C PHE A 52 3.12 3.32 -0.36
N LEU A 53 3.19 4.58 0.09
CA LEU A 53 4.29 5.10 0.90
C LEU A 53 4.45 4.34 2.22
N TYR A 54 3.35 4.04 2.90
CA TYR A 54 3.36 3.25 4.14
C TYR A 54 3.94 1.85 3.92
N ASN A 55 3.50 1.15 2.88
CA ASN A 55 4.03 -0.18 2.54
C ASN A 55 5.52 -0.12 2.19
N GLY A 56 5.96 0.91 1.47
CA GLY A 56 7.38 1.16 1.17
C GLY A 56 8.22 1.42 2.43
N GLY A 57 7.69 2.21 3.37
CA GLY A 57 8.35 2.49 4.65
C GLY A 57 8.53 1.24 5.51
N ILE A 58 7.49 0.40 5.64
CA ILE A 58 7.62 -0.87 6.37
C ILE A 58 8.57 -1.82 5.65
N LEU A 59 8.51 -1.90 4.31
CA LEU A 59 9.43 -2.72 3.55
C LEU A 59 10.89 -2.35 3.84
N PHE A 60 11.21 -1.06 3.91
CA PHE A 60 12.54 -0.58 4.27
C PHE A 60 12.95 -0.99 5.69
N ILE A 61 12.06 -0.83 6.67
CA ILE A 61 12.30 -1.24 8.06
C ILE A 61 12.48 -2.76 8.18
N ALA A 62 11.63 -3.54 7.50
CA ALA A 62 11.68 -5.00 7.48
C ALA A 62 12.95 -5.50 6.78
N PHE A 63 13.43 -4.78 5.76
CA PHE A 63 14.69 -5.06 5.09
C PHE A 63 15.89 -4.85 6.02
N ILE A 64 15.97 -3.70 6.71
CA ILE A 64 17.04 -3.42 7.69
C ILE A 64 17.06 -4.45 8.82
N LYS A 65 15.90 -4.86 9.32
CA LYS A 65 15.80 -5.83 10.41
C LYS A 65 15.99 -7.30 9.98
N HIS A 66 16.28 -7.56 8.70
CA HIS A 66 16.52 -8.91 8.15
C HIS A 66 15.43 -9.95 8.48
N PHE A 67 14.17 -9.53 8.67
CA PHE A 67 13.08 -10.45 8.96
C PHE A 67 12.57 -11.14 7.69
N LYS A 68 13.23 -12.23 7.25
CA LYS A 68 12.93 -12.92 5.97
C LYS A 68 11.44 -13.04 5.61
N ARG A 69 10.58 -13.52 6.53
CA ARG A 69 9.13 -13.65 6.27
C ARG A 69 8.42 -12.29 6.16
N ALA A 70 8.69 -11.38 7.09
CA ALA A 70 8.05 -10.06 7.10
C ALA A 70 8.49 -9.25 5.87
N THR A 71 9.76 -9.33 5.47
CA THR A 71 10.29 -8.70 4.25
C THR A 71 9.54 -9.20 3.01
N ILE A 72 9.36 -10.52 2.86
CA ILE A 72 8.61 -11.09 1.72
C ILE A 72 7.16 -10.61 1.71
N LEU A 73 6.48 -10.62 2.86
CA LEU A 73 5.09 -10.13 2.95
C LEU A 73 5.00 -8.65 2.60
N THR A 74 5.87 -7.81 3.16
CA THR A 74 5.89 -6.37 2.87
C THR A 74 6.27 -6.09 1.42
N LEU A 75 7.08 -6.95 0.80
CA LEU A 75 7.45 -6.82 -0.61
C LEU A 75 6.26 -7.13 -1.52
N ILE A 76 5.53 -8.21 -1.24
CA ILE A 76 4.29 -8.56 -1.96
C ILE A 76 3.29 -7.42 -1.84
N LEU A 77 3.09 -6.90 -0.63
CA LEU A 77 2.18 -5.78 -0.38
C LEU A 77 2.62 -4.49 -1.08
N PHE A 78 3.92 -4.22 -1.11
CA PHE A 78 4.46 -3.09 -1.86
C PHE A 78 4.14 -3.20 -3.35
N VAL A 79 4.40 -4.36 -3.98
CA VAL A 79 4.10 -4.57 -5.41
C VAL A 79 2.60 -4.47 -5.69
N LEU A 80 1.75 -5.06 -4.85
CA LEU A 80 0.30 -4.93 -4.95
C LEU A 80 -0.16 -3.46 -4.84
N SER A 81 0.36 -2.73 -3.85
CA SER A 81 0.03 -1.32 -3.66
C SER A 81 0.55 -0.45 -4.81
N PHE A 82 1.71 -0.77 -5.38
CA PHE A 82 2.25 -0.10 -6.56
C PHE A 82 1.37 -0.30 -7.79
N ALA A 83 0.91 -1.53 -8.04
CA ALA A 83 0.01 -1.83 -9.13
C ALA A 83 -1.33 -1.07 -8.98
N LEU A 84 -1.95 -1.12 -7.79
CA LEU A 84 -3.21 -0.42 -7.50
C LEU A 84 -3.06 1.10 -7.66
N PHE A 85 -1.99 1.67 -7.10
CA PHE A 85 -1.71 3.10 -7.23
C PHE A 85 -1.45 3.49 -8.69
N GLY A 86 -0.70 2.68 -9.44
CA GLY A 86 -0.44 2.90 -10.87
C GLY A 86 -1.73 2.88 -11.70
N THR A 87 -2.64 1.94 -11.43
CA THR A 87 -3.95 1.89 -12.08
C THR A 87 -4.80 3.12 -11.73
N LEU A 88 -4.79 3.58 -10.48
CA LEU A 88 -5.50 4.79 -10.08
C LEU A 88 -4.92 6.04 -10.72
N MET A 89 -3.59 6.16 -10.80
CA MET A 89 -2.91 7.24 -11.52
C MET A 89 -3.29 7.26 -13.00
N TYR A 90 -3.39 6.08 -13.64
CA TYR A 90 -3.84 5.96 -15.03
C TYR A 90 -5.29 6.42 -15.20
N LEU A 91 -6.22 5.92 -14.37
CA LEU A 91 -7.63 6.32 -14.39
C LEU A 91 -7.79 7.82 -14.10
N TYR A 92 -6.99 8.36 -13.20
CA TYR A 92 -6.97 9.79 -12.90
C TYR A 92 -6.50 10.61 -14.10
N ALA A 93 -5.47 10.16 -14.81
CA ALA A 93 -4.97 10.83 -16.00
C ALA A 93 -5.98 10.79 -17.16
N ASP A 94 -6.69 9.68 -17.33
CA ASP A 94 -7.77 9.52 -18.31
C ASP A 94 -8.97 10.42 -17.98
N ALA A 95 -9.46 10.37 -16.73
CA ALA A 95 -10.58 11.17 -16.25
C ALA A 95 -10.34 12.69 -16.35
N ASN A 96 -9.08 13.12 -16.36
CA ASN A 96 -8.69 14.53 -16.49
C ASN A 96 -8.17 14.89 -17.89
N HIS A 97 -8.35 14.04 -18.90
CA HIS A 97 -7.87 14.23 -20.27
C HIS A 97 -6.36 14.50 -20.39
N LEU A 98 -5.55 14.13 -19.39
CA LEU A 98 -4.10 14.30 -19.39
C LEU A 98 -3.41 13.35 -20.38
N LEU A 99 -4.08 12.26 -20.74
CA LEU A 99 -3.63 11.30 -21.75
C LEU A 99 -3.98 11.72 -23.19
N ASP A 100 -4.92 12.65 -23.36
CA ASP A 100 -5.50 13.04 -24.65
C ASP A 100 -4.73 14.19 -25.36
N LYS A 101 -3.62 14.64 -24.77
CA LYS A 101 -2.75 15.69 -25.34
C LYS A 101 -2.07 15.32 -26.67
N LYS A 102 -2.40 14.15 -27.25
CA LYS A 102 -1.86 13.66 -28.52
C LYS A 102 -2.77 13.90 -29.74
N HIS A 103 -3.99 14.44 -29.57
CA HIS A 103 -4.92 14.73 -30.68
C HIS A 103 -5.14 16.23 -30.99
N GLY A 104 -4.24 17.11 -30.53
CA GLY A 104 -4.26 18.54 -30.87
C GLY A 104 -3.39 18.96 -32.07
N LEU A 105 -3.05 18.04 -32.98
CA LEU A 105 -2.15 18.30 -34.13
C LEU A 105 -2.86 18.47 -35.48
N PHE A 106 -4.18 18.65 -35.50
CA PHE A 106 -4.91 19.09 -36.69
C PHE A 106 -5.93 20.15 -36.29
N ASN A 107 -5.48 21.40 -36.21
CA ASN A 107 -6.30 22.56 -36.55
C ASN A 107 -5.39 23.66 -37.11
#